data_AF-A0A1I3H3Z6-F1
#
_entry.id   AF-A0A1I3H3Z6-F1
#
_cell.length_a   1.000
_cell.length_b   1.000
_cell.length_c   1.000
_cell.angle_alpha   90.00
_cell.angle_beta   90.00
_cell.angle_gamma   90.00
#
_symmetry.space_group_name_H-M   'P 1'
#
loop_
_entity.id
_entity.type
_entity.pdbx_description
1 polymer ?
#
loop_
_entity_poly.entity_id
_entity_poly.type
_entity_poly.pdbx_seq_one_letter_code
_entity_poly.pdbx_strand_id
1 'polypeptide(L)' 'MKIGMRTPNLKKRVKARTTGKLKRKAKGAVNPLYGMKDMGYAKNPKRAIKNKVYKKTTFDLFSVIKKLFK' A
#
# COMPACT_ATOMS: atom_id res chain seq x y z
N MET A 1 12.66 -9.64 -7.12
CA MET A 1 11.19 -9.38 -7.09
C MET A 1 10.49 -10.69 -6.76
N LYS A 2 9.36 -10.66 -6.05
CA LYS A 2 8.53 -11.85 -5.82
C LYS A 2 7.39 -11.85 -6.83
N ILE A 3 7.06 -13.02 -7.38
CA ILE A 3 5.89 -13.23 -8.25
C ILE A 3 4.92 -14.11 -7.46
N GLY A 4 3.64 -13.79 -7.48
CA GLY A 4 2.59 -14.58 -6.82
C GLY A 4 2.14 -14.06 -5.44
N MET A 5 1.90 -14.95 -4.48
CA MET A 5 1.20 -14.62 -3.24
C MET A 5 2.03 -13.74 -2.29
N ARG A 6 1.43 -12.61 -1.87
CA ARG A 6 1.96 -11.78 -0.78
C ARG A 6 1.76 -12.48 0.56
N THR A 7 2.78 -12.44 1.41
CA THR A 7 2.70 -12.98 2.76
C THR A 7 1.65 -12.20 3.56
N PRO A 8 0.58 -12.86 4.05
CA PRO A 8 -0.42 -12.20 4.86
C PRO A 8 0.15 -11.82 6.24
N ASN A 9 -0.27 -10.67 6.77
CA ASN A 9 0.10 -10.26 8.13
C ASN A 9 -1.07 -9.52 8.80
N LEU A 10 -1.71 -10.18 9.77
CA LEU A 10 -2.91 -9.67 10.45
C LEU A 10 -2.61 -8.44 11.32
N LYS A 11 -1.51 -8.47 12.09
CA LYS A 11 -1.10 -7.36 12.96
C LYS A 11 -0.92 -6.07 12.17
N LYS A 12 -0.25 -6.14 11.01
CA LYS A 12 -0.06 -4.97 10.11
C LYS A 12 -1.38 -4.46 9.53
N ARG A 13 -2.32 -5.36 9.21
CA ARG A 13 -3.65 -4.98 8.72
C ARG A 13 -4.45 -4.20 9.77
N VAL A 14 -4.51 -4.69 11.01
CA VAL A 14 -5.20 -4.01 12.11
C VAL A 14 -4.57 -2.64 12.37
N LYS A 15 -3.24 -2.57 12.47
CA LYS A 15 -2.50 -1.32 12.67
C LYS A 15 -2.73 -0.30 11.55
N ALA A 16 -2.83 -0.75 10.31
CA ALA A 16 -3.10 0.14 9.17
C ALA A 16 -4.50 0.77 9.22
N ARG A 17 -5.47 0.10 9.84
CA ARG A 17 -6.85 0.59 10.02
C ARG A 17 -7.02 1.49 11.25
N THR A 18 -6.23 1.27 12.30
CA THR A 18 -6.28 2.04 13.55
C THR A 18 -5.25 3.17 13.56
N THR A 19 -4.15 3.02 14.30
CA THR A 19 -3.14 4.07 14.55
C THR A 19 -2.51 4.60 13.27
N GLY A 20 -2.26 3.73 12.28
CA GLY A 20 -1.70 4.12 11.00
C GLY A 20 -2.64 4.97 10.14
N LYS A 21 -3.96 4.85 10.34
CA LYS A 21 -4.95 5.71 9.66
C LYS A 21 -4.91 7.12 10.24
N LEU A 22 -4.90 7.24 11.57
CA LEU A 22 -4.84 8.53 12.27
C LEU A 22 -3.57 9.31 11.92
N LYS A 23 -2.39 8.66 11.99
CA LYS A 23 -1.12 9.31 11.63
C LYS A 23 -1.08 9.80 10.18
N ARG A 24 -1.71 9.09 9.23
CA ARG A 24 -1.79 9.52 7.83
C ARG A 24 -2.70 10.73 7.64
N LYS A 25 -3.84 10.78 8.35
CA LYS A 25 -4.73 11.94 8.35
C LYS A 25 -4.02 13.19 8.86
N ALA A 26 -3.34 13.10 9.99
CA ALA A 26 -2.56 14.22 10.54
C ALA A 26 -1.47 14.71 9.57
N LYS A 27 -0.74 13.78 8.92
CA LYS A 27 0.27 14.15 7.92
C LYS A 27 -0.31 14.83 6.68
N GLY A 28 -1.48 14.38 6.23
CA GLY A 28 -2.20 15.01 5.12
C GLY A 28 -2.72 16.41 5.45
N ALA A 29 -3.09 16.66 6.71
CA ALA A 29 -3.56 17.97 7.16
C ALA A 29 -2.43 19.02 7.24
N VAL A 30 -1.21 18.60 7.59
CA VAL A 30 -0.07 19.52 7.77
C VAL A 30 0.74 19.72 6.48
N ASN A 31 0.82 18.70 5.62
CA ASN A 31 1.63 18.78 4.40
C ASN A 31 0.72 18.72 3.14
N PRO A 32 0.57 19.83 2.40
CA PRO A 32 -0.28 19.89 1.21
C PRO A 32 0.21 18.98 0.08
N LEU A 33 1.49 18.62 0.07
CA LEU A 33 2.10 17.73 -0.91
C LEU A 33 1.98 16.24 -0.53
N TYR A 34 1.41 15.90 0.64
CA TYR A 34 1.29 14.52 1.10
C TYR A 34 0.12 13.79 0.45
N GLY A 35 0.42 12.68 -0.25
CA GLY A 35 -0.60 11.83 -0.86
C GLY A 35 -1.09 12.31 -2.23
N MET A 36 -0.55 13.41 -2.75
CA MET A 36 -0.79 13.82 -4.14
C MET A 36 -0.32 12.74 -5.11
N LYS A 37 -1.01 12.66 -6.26
CA LYS A 37 -0.69 11.73 -7.33
C LYS A 37 0.74 12.00 -7.82
N ASP A 38 1.46 10.93 -8.16
CA ASP A 38 2.81 10.97 -8.75
C ASP A 38 3.96 11.55 -7.91
N MET A 39 3.71 12.07 -6.70
CA MET A 39 4.76 12.52 -5.76
C MET A 39 5.78 11.43 -5.40
N GLY A 40 5.41 10.15 -5.53
CA GLY A 40 6.33 9.04 -5.35
C GLY A 40 7.44 8.99 -6.41
N TYR A 41 7.15 9.38 -7.65
CA TYR A 41 8.15 9.45 -8.72
C TYR A 41 9.05 10.66 -8.57
N ALA A 42 8.49 11.82 -8.18
CA ALA A 42 9.27 13.01 -7.90
C ALA A 42 10.25 12.81 -6.73
N LYS A 43 9.82 12.14 -5.66
CA LYS A 43 10.67 11.90 -4.47
C LYS A 43 11.67 10.75 -4.63
N ASN A 44 11.24 9.63 -5.22
CA ASN A 44 12.11 8.47 -5.42
C ASN A 44 11.63 7.58 -6.58
N PRO A 45 12.09 7.84 -7.82
CA PRO A 45 11.59 7.16 -9.01
C PRO A 45 11.94 5.67 -9.02
N LYS A 46 13.16 5.30 -8.60
CA LYS A 46 13.62 3.89 -8.54
C LYS A 46 12.71 3.05 -7.64
N ARG A 47 12.34 3.58 -6.46
CA ARG A 47 11.43 2.89 -5.53
C ARG A 47 10.00 2.85 -6.06
N ALA A 48 9.52 3.93 -6.67
CA ALA A 48 8.18 4.00 -7.25
C ALA A 48 7.98 2.94 -8.34
N ILE A 49 8.94 2.83 -9.26
CA ILE A 49 8.92 1.82 -10.34
C ILE A 49 8.93 0.40 -9.75
N LYS A 50 9.86 0.10 -8.84
CA LYS A 50 9.94 -1.23 -8.19
C LYS A 50 8.63 -1.61 -7.49
N ASN A 51 8.04 -0.68 -6.74
CA ASN A 51 6.76 -0.91 -6.05
C ASN A 51 5.60 -1.13 -7.03
N LYS A 52 5.58 -0.41 -8.16
CA LYS A 52 4.57 -0.56 -9.22
C LYS A 52 4.65 -1.95 -9.84
N VAL A 53 5.86 -2.41 -10.18
CA VAL A 53 6.03 -3.76 -10.74
C VAL A 53 5.66 -4.82 -9.69
N TYR A 54 6.14 -4.69 -8.45
CA TYR A 54 5.75 -5.59 -7.36
C TYR A 54 4.23 -5.66 -7.18
N LYS A 55 3.52 -4.53 -7.24
CA LYS A 55 2.06 -4.49 -7.11
C LYS A 55 1.35 -5.25 -8.23
N LYS A 56 1.88 -5.21 -9.45
CA LYS A 56 1.35 -5.93 -10.62
C LYS A 56 1.66 -7.43 -10.60
N THR A 57 2.87 -7.81 -10.16
CA THR A 57 3.32 -9.22 -10.20
C THR A 57 2.90 -10.03 -8.99
N THR A 58 2.27 -9.41 -7.98
CA THR A 58 1.85 -10.11 -6.75
C THR A 58 0.37 -9.92 -6.45
N PHE A 59 -0.26 -10.95 -5.88
CA PHE A 59 -1.67 -10.94 -5.48
C PHE A 59 -1.82 -11.16 -3.97
N ASP A 60 -2.94 -10.69 -3.42
CA ASP A 60 -3.26 -10.81 -1.99
C ASP A 60 -4.29 -11.93 -1.79
N LEU A 61 -3.98 -12.89 -0.91
CA LEU A 61 -4.81 -14.06 -0.65
C LEU A 61 -6.23 -13.66 -0.21
N PHE A 62 -6.34 -12.68 0.70
CA PHE A 62 -7.63 -12.19 1.17
C PHE A 62 -8.43 -11.45 0.09
N SER A 63 -7.76 -10.87 -0.91
CA SER A 63 -8.45 -10.26 -2.05
C SER A 63 -9.04 -11.31 -2.98
N VAL A 64 -8.41 -12.49 -3.07
CA VAL A 64 -8.93 -13.62 -3.84
C VAL A 64 -10.09 -14.27 -3.09
N ILE A 65 -9.90 -14.56 -1.79
CA ILE A 65 -10.97 -15.08 -0.91
C ILE A 65 -12.20 -14.16 -0.95
N LYS A 66 -12.03 -12.84 -0.81
CA LYS A 66 -13.15 -11.89 -0.88
C LYS A 66 -13.90 -11.93 -2.23
N LYS A 67 -13.23 -12.27 -3.34
CA LYS A 67 -13.89 -12.40 -4.65
C LYS A 67 -14.65 -13.73 -4.78
N LEU A 68 -14.20 -14.77 -4.11
CA LEU A 68 -14.82 -16.11 -4.15
C LEU A 68 -16.08 -16.20 -3.28
N PHE A 69 -16.11 -15.49 -2.16
CA PHE A 69 -17.25 -15.46 -1.22
C PHE A 69 -18.09 -14.18 -1.36
N LYS A 70 -18.12 -13.59 -2.57
CA LYS A 70 -18.99 -12.45 -2.88
C LYS A 70 -20.27 -12.95 -3.52
#